data_AF-A0A067DR55-F1
#
_entry.id   AF-A0A067DR55-F1
#
_cell.length_a   1.000
_cell.length_b   1.000
_cell.length_c   1.000
_cell.angle_alpha   90.00
_cell.angle_beta   90.00
_cell.angle_gamma   90.00
#
_symmetry.space_group_name_H-M   'P 1'
#
loop_
_entity.id
_entity.type
_entity.pdbx_description
1 polymer ?
#
loop_
_entity_poly.entity_id
_entity_poly.type
_entity_poly.pdbx_seq_one_letter_code
_entity_poly.pdbx_strand_id
1 'polypeptide(L)'
;MRLLQFAFLLALASGFAAILIYITGVSNLYYNRISDEDYEALESLQNAFRKCVSANGLGLEAVSGEDYCQVKINFPKDTVPKWRDPNTGELESLSFDFNLCEAVAAWERVRNSTTILTKEYIDALPNGWEEYAWRRINKGVLLNRCQNKTLCMEKLSLVLPETPPYSPRQFGRCAVIGNSGDLLKTRFGKEIDGYDVVIRENGAPIQNYTDYVGKKSTFRLLNRGSAKALDKVVELDETRKEVLIVKTTIHDIMSKMIQEIPIKNPVYLMLGAAFGSAAKGTGLKALEFALSICDSVDMYGFTVDPGYKEWTRYFSESRKGHTPLHGRAYYHMMECLGVSLEVLSPSELQSSLILGWEINSASL
;
A
#
# COMPACT_ATOMS: atom_id res chain seq x y z
N MET A 1 14.81 -3.84 -46.98
CA MET A 1 13.55 -3.07 -46.81
C MET A 1 12.30 -3.94 -46.67
N ARG A 2 12.12 -5.05 -47.39
CA ARG A 2 10.90 -5.89 -47.26
C ARG A 2 10.81 -6.71 -45.94
N LEU A 3 11.92 -7.13 -45.35
CA LEU A 3 11.94 -7.85 -44.06
C LEU A 3 11.53 -6.98 -42.85
N LEU A 4 11.84 -5.68 -42.86
CA LEU A 4 11.44 -4.74 -41.81
C LEU A 4 9.93 -4.43 -41.85
N GLN A 5 9.32 -4.41 -43.04
CA GLN A 5 7.88 -4.20 -43.20
C GLN A 5 7.06 -5.40 -42.69
N PHE A 6 7.56 -6.63 -42.85
CA PHE A 6 6.92 -7.84 -42.30
C PHE A 6 7.04 -7.93 -40.78
N ALA A 7 8.18 -7.54 -40.20
CA ALA A 7 8.35 -7.47 -38.75
C ALA A 7 7.44 -6.39 -38.11
N PHE A 8 7.24 -5.26 -38.79
CA PHE A 8 6.35 -4.20 -38.32
C PHE A 8 4.86 -4.58 -38.40
N LEU A 9 4.46 -5.33 -39.43
CA LEU A 9 3.09 -5.87 -39.55
C LEU A 9 2.78 -6.96 -38.52
N LEU A 10 3.75 -7.81 -38.16
CA LEU A 10 3.63 -8.80 -37.08
C LEU A 10 3.56 -8.15 -35.68
N ALA A 11 4.30 -7.05 -35.46
CA ALA A 11 4.23 -6.25 -34.23
C ALA A 11 2.89 -5.49 -34.10
N LEU A 12 2.34 -4.98 -35.20
CA LEU A 12 1.02 -4.33 -35.21
C LEU A 12 -0.13 -5.33 -35.01
N ALA A 13 -0.04 -6.55 -35.55
CA ALA A 13 -1.05 -7.58 -35.36
C ALA A 13 -1.09 -8.11 -33.91
N SER A 14 0.07 -8.25 -33.26
CA SER A 14 0.15 -8.62 -31.83
C SER A 14 -0.29 -7.49 -30.90
N GLY A 15 0.00 -6.23 -31.26
CA GLY A 15 -0.49 -5.05 -30.53
C GLY A 15 -2.01 -4.85 -30.61
N PHE A 16 -2.62 -5.06 -31.77
CA PHE A 16 -4.08 -4.98 -31.91
C PHE A 16 -4.82 -6.12 -31.20
N ALA A 17 -4.24 -7.33 -31.16
CA ALA A 17 -4.79 -8.45 -30.39
C ALA A 17 -4.78 -8.16 -28.88
N ALA A 18 -3.69 -7.58 -28.34
CA ALA A 18 -3.61 -7.18 -26.94
C ALA A 18 -4.61 -6.06 -26.58
N ILE A 19 -4.85 -5.12 -27.50
CA ILE A 19 -5.85 -4.05 -27.34
C ILE A 19 -7.29 -4.61 -27.43
N LEU A 20 -7.56 -5.60 -28.28
CA LEU A 20 -8.86 -6.28 -28.33
C LEU A 20 -9.14 -7.08 -27.04
N ILE A 21 -8.11 -7.70 -26.45
CA ILE A 21 -8.20 -8.39 -25.14
C ILE A 21 -8.55 -7.38 -24.03
N TYR A 22 -8.05 -6.15 -24.11
CA TYR A 22 -8.31 -5.09 -23.12
C TYR A 22 -9.70 -4.43 -23.30
N ILE A 23 -10.19 -4.27 -24.53
CA ILE A 23 -11.45 -3.55 -24.81
C ILE A 23 -12.69 -4.45 -24.65
N THR A 24 -12.56 -5.77 -24.86
CA THR A 24 -13.75 -6.66 -24.93
C THR A 24 -14.19 -7.27 -23.61
N GLY A 25 -13.53 -7.01 -22.47
CA GLY A 25 -14.00 -7.50 -21.17
C GLY A 25 -14.24 -9.01 -21.20
N VAL A 26 -13.16 -9.79 -21.33
CA VAL A 26 -13.22 -11.25 -21.37
C VAL A 26 -13.44 -11.78 -19.96
N SER A 27 -14.64 -11.58 -19.43
CA SER A 27 -15.14 -12.29 -18.25
C SER A 27 -15.92 -13.55 -18.64
N ASN A 28 -15.96 -13.95 -19.93
CA ASN A 28 -16.80 -15.07 -20.36
C ASN A 28 -16.30 -15.92 -21.55
N LEU A 29 -15.04 -15.82 -22.00
CA LEU A 29 -14.58 -16.56 -23.20
C LEU A 29 -13.23 -17.30 -23.07
N TYR A 30 -12.68 -17.43 -21.87
CA TYR A 30 -11.46 -18.22 -21.63
C TYR A 30 -11.68 -19.28 -20.54
N TYR A 31 -12.71 -20.12 -20.72
CA TYR A 31 -12.72 -21.48 -20.13
C TYR A 31 -11.78 -22.38 -20.96
N ASN A 32 -10.53 -21.94 -21.16
CA ASN A 32 -9.50 -22.81 -21.71
C ASN A 32 -8.90 -23.59 -20.56
N ARG A 33 -8.87 -24.93 -20.74
CA ARG A 33 -8.32 -25.90 -19.79
C ARG A 33 -6.99 -25.39 -19.23
N ILE A 34 -6.98 -25.13 -17.92
CA ILE A 34 -5.77 -25.00 -17.11
C ILE A 34 -4.90 -26.23 -17.41
N SER A 35 -3.62 -26.03 -17.72
CA SER A 35 -2.71 -27.16 -17.94
C SER A 35 -2.47 -27.90 -16.62
N ASP A 36 -2.07 -29.17 -16.68
CA ASP A 36 -1.75 -29.92 -15.45
C ASP A 36 -0.62 -29.25 -14.66
N GLU A 37 0.33 -28.57 -15.34
CA GLU A 37 1.40 -27.80 -14.72
C GLU A 37 0.87 -26.53 -14.00
N ASP A 38 -0.02 -25.78 -14.65
CA ASP A 38 -0.65 -24.60 -14.03
C ASP A 38 -1.51 -25.01 -12.82
N TYR A 39 -2.14 -26.18 -12.91
CA TYR A 39 -2.91 -26.77 -11.83
C TYR A 39 -2.04 -27.07 -10.61
N GLU A 40 -0.93 -27.80 -10.81
CA GLU A 40 0.03 -28.13 -9.76
C GLU A 40 0.62 -26.87 -9.12
N ALA A 41 0.90 -25.84 -9.92
CA ALA A 41 1.39 -24.55 -9.42
C ALA A 41 0.35 -23.84 -8.53
N LEU A 42 -0.92 -23.80 -8.93
CA LEU A 42 -2.00 -23.20 -8.16
C LEU A 42 -2.29 -23.97 -6.86
N GLU A 43 -2.28 -25.30 -6.91
CA GLU A 43 -2.41 -26.14 -5.72
C GLU A 43 -1.24 -25.93 -4.75
N SER A 44 -0.01 -25.86 -5.27
CA SER A 44 1.18 -25.56 -4.48
C SER A 44 1.10 -24.18 -3.81
N LEU A 45 0.67 -23.14 -4.54
CA LEU A 45 0.44 -21.80 -4.01
C LEU A 45 -0.57 -21.82 -2.86
N GLN A 46 -1.73 -22.44 -3.06
CA GLN A 46 -2.79 -22.47 -2.05
C GLN A 46 -2.35 -23.26 -0.80
N ASN A 47 -1.63 -24.37 -0.98
CA ASN A 47 -1.09 -25.17 0.11
C ASN A 47 -0.01 -24.43 0.90
N ALA A 48 0.92 -23.74 0.21
CA ALA A 48 1.94 -22.92 0.84
C ALA A 48 1.30 -21.76 1.63
N PHE A 49 0.34 -21.08 1.03
CA PHE A 49 -0.43 -20.00 1.66
C PHE A 49 -1.10 -20.46 2.96
N ARG A 50 -1.83 -21.58 2.92
CA ARG A 50 -2.52 -22.13 4.10
C ARG A 50 -1.55 -22.52 5.22
N LYS A 51 -0.42 -23.14 4.86
CA LYS A 51 0.65 -23.48 5.82
C LYS A 51 1.21 -22.22 6.48
N CYS A 52 1.49 -21.17 5.70
CA CYS A 52 1.96 -19.91 6.24
C CYS A 52 0.93 -19.27 7.17
N VAL A 53 -0.34 -19.16 6.77
CA VAL A 53 -1.39 -18.57 7.63
C VAL A 53 -1.53 -19.35 8.95
N SER A 54 -1.44 -20.69 8.90
CA SER A 54 -1.49 -21.51 10.12
C SER A 54 -0.28 -21.31 11.04
N ALA A 55 0.90 -20.99 10.49
CA ALA A 55 2.13 -20.81 11.25
C ALA A 55 2.27 -19.37 11.80
N ASN A 56 2.00 -18.37 10.96
CA ASN A 56 2.29 -16.96 11.23
C ASN A 56 1.04 -16.11 11.44
N GLY A 57 -0.15 -16.60 11.07
CA GLY A 57 -1.40 -15.83 11.12
C GLY A 57 -1.93 -15.58 12.54
N LEU A 58 -1.19 -15.92 13.60
CA LEU A 58 -1.56 -15.63 15.00
C LEU A 58 -3.00 -16.09 15.33
N GLY A 59 -3.30 -17.35 15.02
CA GLY A 59 -4.60 -17.98 15.23
C GLY A 59 -5.59 -17.89 14.06
N LEU A 60 -5.25 -17.18 12.97
CA LEU A 60 -6.02 -17.22 11.74
C LEU A 60 -5.96 -18.60 11.08
N GLU A 61 -7.05 -18.99 10.43
CA GLU A 61 -7.13 -20.22 9.65
C GLU A 61 -7.52 -19.89 8.20
N ALA A 62 -6.77 -20.40 7.23
CA ALA A 62 -7.11 -20.27 5.81
C ALA A 62 -7.70 -21.58 5.28
N VAL A 63 -8.89 -21.49 4.69
CA VAL A 63 -9.59 -22.60 4.03
C VAL A 63 -9.74 -22.31 2.53
N SER A 64 -9.66 -23.34 1.71
CA SER A 64 -9.88 -23.23 0.26
C SER A 64 -11.32 -22.84 -0.04
N GLY A 65 -11.52 -21.97 -1.04
CA GLY A 65 -12.82 -21.51 -1.51
C GLY A 65 -13.42 -22.40 -2.60
N GLU A 66 -14.23 -21.80 -3.47
CA GLU A 66 -14.92 -22.51 -4.57
C GLU A 66 -13.97 -22.94 -5.69
N ASP A 67 -12.86 -22.22 -5.87
CA ASP A 67 -11.82 -22.49 -6.87
C ASP A 67 -10.41 -22.40 -6.26
N TYR A 68 -9.37 -22.67 -7.08
CA TYR A 68 -7.97 -22.69 -6.67
C TYR A 68 -7.40 -21.31 -6.28
N CYS A 69 -8.02 -20.23 -6.75
CA CYS A 69 -7.61 -18.87 -6.45
C CYS A 69 -8.30 -18.32 -5.20
N GLN A 70 -9.49 -18.82 -4.87
CA GLN A 70 -10.26 -18.37 -3.75
C GLN A 70 -9.81 -19.02 -2.43
N VAL A 71 -9.65 -18.19 -1.41
CA VAL A 71 -9.45 -18.62 -0.04
C VAL A 71 -10.29 -17.79 0.90
N LYS A 72 -10.68 -18.41 2.02
CA LYS A 72 -11.35 -17.73 3.11
C LYS A 72 -10.47 -17.77 4.34
N ILE A 73 -10.16 -16.60 4.89
CA ILE A 73 -9.45 -16.47 6.17
C ILE A 73 -10.47 -16.29 7.28
N ASN A 74 -10.42 -17.18 8.26
CA ASN A 74 -11.28 -17.18 9.44
C ASN A 74 -10.49 -16.76 10.67
N PHE A 75 -11.14 -15.94 11.50
CA PHE A 75 -10.65 -15.61 12.84
C PHE A 75 -10.99 -16.70 13.86
N PRO A 76 -10.24 -16.81 14.96
CA PRO A 76 -10.58 -17.68 16.08
C PRO A 76 -12.02 -17.49 16.55
N LYS A 77 -12.72 -18.58 16.90
CA LYS A 77 -14.15 -18.56 17.28
C LYS A 77 -14.44 -17.74 18.54
N ASP A 78 -13.44 -17.56 19.39
CA ASP A 78 -13.48 -16.73 20.60
C ASP A 78 -13.19 -15.24 20.32
N THR A 79 -12.91 -14.87 19.06
CA THR A 79 -12.76 -13.47 18.65
C THR A 79 -14.09 -12.73 18.79
N VAL A 80 -14.09 -11.64 19.56
CA VAL A 80 -15.28 -10.80 19.74
C VAL A 80 -15.19 -9.58 18.82
N PRO A 81 -16.01 -9.47 17.76
CA PRO A 81 -16.02 -8.28 16.91
C PRO A 81 -16.57 -7.10 17.70
N LYS A 82 -15.81 -6.00 17.73
CA LYS A 82 -16.14 -4.80 18.53
C LYS A 82 -16.66 -3.64 17.70
N TRP A 83 -16.36 -3.64 16.40
CA TRP A 83 -16.75 -2.55 15.51
C TRP A 83 -18.07 -2.86 14.81
N ARG A 84 -18.90 -1.81 14.64
CA ARG A 84 -20.12 -1.83 13.87
C ARG A 84 -20.01 -0.90 12.69
N ASP A 85 -20.48 -1.35 11.53
CA ASP A 85 -20.57 -0.51 10.35
C ASP A 85 -21.54 0.66 10.62
N PRO A 86 -21.12 1.93 10.43
CA PRO A 86 -21.97 3.08 10.71
C PRO A 86 -23.21 3.19 9.81
N ASN A 87 -23.18 2.57 8.62
CA ASN A 87 -24.27 2.61 7.65
C ASN A 87 -25.25 1.45 7.86
N THR A 88 -24.75 0.23 8.11
CA THR A 88 -25.59 -0.96 8.25
C THR A 88 -25.91 -1.34 9.71
N GLY A 89 -25.08 -0.91 10.67
CA GLY A 89 -25.18 -1.27 12.09
C GLY A 89 -24.70 -2.69 12.42
N GLU A 90 -24.31 -3.45 11.40
CA GLU A 90 -23.82 -4.83 11.54
C GLU A 90 -22.42 -4.87 12.13
N LEU A 91 -22.10 -5.94 12.86
CA LEU A 91 -20.75 -6.17 13.37
C LEU A 91 -19.82 -6.56 12.23
N GLU A 92 -18.54 -6.21 12.34
CA GLU A 92 -17.52 -6.67 11.39
C GLU A 92 -17.51 -8.21 11.31
N SER A 93 -17.39 -8.73 10.09
CA SER A 93 -17.25 -10.17 9.84
C SER A 93 -15.99 -10.74 10.50
N LEU A 94 -16.03 -12.03 10.83
CA LEU A 94 -14.87 -12.81 11.30
C LEU A 94 -14.32 -13.73 10.20
N SER A 95 -14.86 -13.63 8.99
CA SER A 95 -14.46 -14.41 7.82
C SER A 95 -14.35 -13.48 6.61
N PHE A 96 -13.25 -13.57 5.88
CA PHE A 96 -12.96 -12.74 4.73
C PHE A 96 -12.50 -13.57 3.55
N ASP A 97 -13.16 -13.39 2.41
CA ASP A 97 -12.81 -14.05 1.15
C ASP A 97 -11.77 -13.23 0.39
N PHE A 98 -10.76 -13.91 -0.14
CA PHE A 98 -9.70 -13.34 -0.96
C PHE A 98 -9.48 -14.16 -2.22
N ASN A 99 -9.11 -13.47 -3.30
CA ASN A 99 -8.63 -14.10 -4.53
C ASN A 99 -7.10 -13.95 -4.59
N LEU A 100 -6.38 -15.03 -4.34
CA LEU A 100 -4.92 -15.07 -4.31
C LEU A 100 -4.30 -14.75 -5.66
N CYS A 101 -4.89 -15.25 -6.76
CA CYS A 101 -4.39 -15.03 -8.11
C CYS A 101 -4.49 -13.54 -8.51
N GLU A 102 -5.64 -12.92 -8.24
CA GLU A 102 -5.83 -11.48 -8.44
C GLU A 102 -4.89 -10.67 -7.55
N ALA A 103 -4.69 -11.08 -6.30
CA ALA A 103 -3.77 -10.42 -5.38
C ALA A 103 -2.32 -10.47 -5.91
N VAL A 104 -1.82 -11.65 -6.29
CA VAL A 104 -0.48 -11.83 -6.86
C VAL A 104 -0.31 -10.97 -8.12
N ALA A 105 -1.25 -11.05 -9.06
CA ALA A 105 -1.19 -10.26 -10.29
C ALA A 105 -1.22 -8.75 -10.02
N ALA A 106 -2.07 -8.30 -9.08
CA ALA A 106 -2.17 -6.90 -8.72
C ALA A 106 -0.89 -6.38 -8.08
N TRP A 107 -0.30 -7.15 -7.16
CA TRP A 107 0.93 -6.78 -6.47
C TRP A 107 2.16 -6.83 -7.36
N GLU A 108 2.29 -7.82 -8.24
CA GLU A 108 3.35 -7.84 -9.25
C GLU A 108 3.27 -6.65 -10.21
N ARG A 109 2.06 -6.21 -10.58
CA ARG A 109 1.90 -4.97 -11.33
C ARG A 109 2.37 -3.75 -10.52
N VAL A 110 2.08 -3.69 -9.22
CA VAL A 110 2.55 -2.58 -8.36
C VAL A 110 4.07 -2.55 -8.28
N ARG A 111 4.73 -3.70 -8.09
CA ARG A 111 6.19 -3.82 -8.03
C ARG A 111 6.91 -3.43 -9.32
N ASN A 112 6.19 -3.40 -10.44
CA ASN A 112 6.71 -3.04 -11.77
C ASN A 112 6.17 -1.70 -12.28
N SER A 113 5.52 -0.90 -11.42
CA SER A 113 4.97 0.41 -11.80
C SER A 113 5.36 1.52 -10.83
N THR A 114 5.28 2.76 -11.28
CA THR A 114 5.38 3.96 -10.43
C THR A 114 4.03 4.23 -9.78
N THR A 115 4.05 4.59 -8.49
CA THR A 115 2.85 4.90 -7.70
C THR A 115 2.69 6.40 -7.43
N ILE A 116 3.59 7.24 -7.96
CA ILE A 116 3.47 8.70 -7.94
C ILE A 116 2.77 9.16 -9.21
N LEU A 117 1.79 10.04 -9.06
CA LEU A 117 1.09 10.66 -10.16
C LEU A 117 2.03 11.68 -10.83
N THR A 118 2.17 11.59 -12.15
CA THR A 118 3.04 12.46 -12.94
C THR A 118 2.22 13.20 -14.02
N LYS A 119 2.77 14.29 -14.55
CA LYS A 119 2.19 14.96 -15.71
C LYS A 119 2.24 14.08 -16.94
N GLU A 120 3.35 13.37 -17.18
CA GLU A 120 3.47 12.37 -18.25
C GLU A 120 2.32 11.35 -18.22
N TYR A 121 1.94 10.83 -17.05
CA TYR A 121 0.83 9.88 -16.92
C TYR A 121 -0.50 10.51 -17.34
N ILE A 122 -0.79 11.75 -16.91
CA ILE A 122 -2.03 12.45 -17.26
C ILE A 122 -2.06 12.76 -18.76
N ASP A 123 -0.94 13.21 -19.34
CA ASP A 123 -0.83 13.52 -20.77
C ASP A 123 -0.97 12.28 -21.66
N ALA A 124 -0.61 11.09 -21.16
CA ALA A 124 -0.76 9.82 -21.86
C ALA A 124 -2.21 9.27 -21.86
N LEU A 125 -3.08 9.74 -20.96
CA LEU A 125 -4.48 9.30 -20.90
C LEU A 125 -5.34 10.02 -21.96
N PRO A 126 -6.26 9.31 -22.65
CA PRO A 126 -7.27 9.95 -23.46
C PRO A 126 -8.10 10.93 -22.62
N ASN A 127 -8.10 12.22 -23.00
CA ASN A 127 -8.75 13.30 -22.23
C ASN A 127 -8.33 13.31 -20.75
N GLY A 128 -7.06 12.98 -20.44
CA GLY A 128 -6.60 12.83 -19.07
C GLY A 128 -6.78 14.07 -18.20
N TRP A 129 -6.66 15.27 -18.78
CA TRP A 129 -6.91 16.50 -18.04
C TRP A 129 -8.40 16.66 -17.72
N GLU A 130 -9.26 16.39 -18.70
CA GLU A 130 -10.69 16.61 -18.62
C GLU A 130 -11.44 15.55 -17.84
N GLU A 131 -10.94 14.31 -17.82
CA GLU A 131 -11.62 13.19 -17.18
C GLU A 131 -10.95 12.76 -15.87
N TYR A 132 -9.64 12.97 -15.74
CA TYR A 132 -8.86 12.50 -14.60
C TYR A 132 -8.30 13.64 -13.73
N ALA A 133 -7.60 14.64 -14.28
CA ALA A 133 -6.85 15.63 -13.50
C ALA A 133 -7.74 16.45 -12.56
N TRP A 134 -8.93 16.89 -13.00
CA TRP A 134 -9.84 17.66 -12.13
C TRP A 134 -10.30 16.88 -10.90
N ARG A 135 -10.35 15.53 -10.97
CA ARG A 135 -10.70 14.67 -9.82
C ARG A 135 -9.59 14.66 -8.78
N ARG A 136 -8.37 15.07 -9.14
CA ARG A 136 -7.21 15.22 -8.26
C ARG A 136 -7.19 16.57 -7.54
N ILE A 137 -8.08 17.50 -7.88
CA ILE A 137 -8.22 18.82 -7.27
C ILE A 137 -9.50 18.85 -6.42
N ASN A 138 -9.40 19.26 -5.16
CA ASN A 138 -10.58 19.39 -4.30
C ASN A 138 -11.55 20.46 -4.86
N LYS A 139 -12.84 20.10 -5.03
CA LYS A 139 -13.84 20.90 -5.74
C LYS A 139 -13.47 21.22 -7.20
N GLY A 140 -12.63 20.41 -7.84
CA GLY A 140 -12.19 20.59 -9.23
C GLY A 140 -13.32 20.62 -10.27
N VAL A 141 -14.53 20.13 -9.95
CA VAL A 141 -15.72 20.30 -10.80
C VAL A 141 -16.04 21.77 -11.09
N LEU A 142 -15.71 22.68 -10.17
CA LEU A 142 -15.87 24.12 -10.34
C LEU A 142 -14.90 24.71 -11.38
N LEU A 143 -13.87 23.95 -11.78
CA LEU A 143 -12.93 24.31 -12.85
C LEU A 143 -13.39 23.76 -14.21
N ASN A 144 -14.70 23.50 -14.36
CA ASN A 144 -15.31 23.01 -15.58
C ASN A 144 -14.55 21.82 -16.19
N ARG A 145 -14.28 20.81 -15.34
CA ARG A 145 -13.55 19.58 -15.71
C ARG A 145 -12.24 19.87 -16.45
N CYS A 146 -11.44 20.83 -16.00
CA CYS A 146 -10.16 21.19 -16.63
C CYS A 146 -10.22 21.48 -18.15
N GLN A 147 -11.37 21.92 -18.70
CA GLN A 147 -11.43 22.36 -20.11
C GLN A 147 -10.38 23.43 -20.44
N ASN A 148 -10.05 24.27 -19.45
CA ASN A 148 -8.84 25.10 -19.48
C ASN A 148 -7.69 24.37 -18.77
N LYS A 149 -6.86 23.66 -19.54
CA LYS A 149 -5.70 22.90 -19.03
C LYS A 149 -4.76 23.75 -18.18
N THR A 150 -4.50 25.00 -18.57
CA THR A 150 -3.56 25.90 -17.88
C THR A 150 -3.95 26.14 -16.42
N LEU A 151 -5.24 26.33 -16.14
CA LEU A 151 -5.74 26.57 -14.78
C LEU A 151 -5.58 25.34 -13.88
N CYS A 152 -5.76 24.14 -14.42
CA CYS A 152 -5.53 22.91 -13.68
C CYS A 152 -4.04 22.61 -13.48
N MET A 153 -3.22 22.89 -14.49
CA MET A 153 -1.76 22.80 -14.38
C MET A 153 -1.23 23.72 -13.28
N GLU A 154 -1.71 24.96 -13.17
CA GLU A 154 -1.31 25.90 -12.12
C GLU A 154 -1.57 25.34 -10.71
N LYS A 155 -2.70 24.66 -10.51
CA LYS A 155 -3.03 24.06 -9.21
C LYS A 155 -2.23 22.80 -8.89
N LEU A 156 -1.83 22.04 -9.90
CA LEU A 156 -1.15 20.76 -9.74
C LEU A 156 0.37 20.87 -9.78
N SER A 157 0.94 21.89 -10.43
CA SER A 157 2.37 22.03 -10.72
C SER A 157 3.28 21.93 -9.47
N LEU A 158 2.79 22.34 -8.30
CA LEU A 158 3.52 22.27 -7.04
C LEU A 158 3.70 20.84 -6.51
N VAL A 159 2.84 19.90 -6.93
CA VAL A 159 2.76 18.54 -6.39
C VAL A 159 2.78 17.44 -7.45
N LEU A 160 2.96 17.83 -8.70
CA LEU A 160 2.88 16.97 -9.88
C LEU A 160 4.22 17.03 -10.63
N PRO A 161 5.12 16.06 -10.44
CA PRO A 161 6.37 16.00 -11.18
C PRO A 161 6.11 15.69 -12.66
N GLU A 162 7.04 16.12 -13.53
CA GLU A 162 6.95 15.89 -14.98
C GLU A 162 7.01 14.39 -15.30
N THR A 163 8.01 13.70 -14.76
CA THR A 163 8.27 12.27 -14.91
C THR A 163 8.36 11.59 -13.54
N PRO A 164 8.30 10.25 -13.46
CA PRO A 164 8.41 9.53 -12.20
C PRO A 164 9.74 9.85 -11.49
N PRO A 165 9.71 10.38 -10.24
CA PRO A 165 10.94 10.73 -9.53
C PRO A 165 11.70 9.52 -8.99
N TYR A 166 11.05 8.35 -8.95
CA TYR A 166 11.64 7.08 -8.52
C TYR A 166 11.31 5.98 -9.52
N SER A 167 12.28 5.10 -9.75
CA SER A 167 12.10 3.91 -10.59
C SER A 167 11.57 2.73 -9.74
N PRO A 168 10.87 1.76 -10.38
CA PRO A 168 10.51 0.54 -9.69
C PRO A 168 11.74 -0.16 -9.12
N ARG A 169 11.65 -0.64 -7.87
CA ARG A 169 12.74 -1.36 -7.17
C ARG A 169 14.08 -0.59 -7.15
N GLN A 170 14.01 0.72 -7.04
CA GLN A 170 15.19 1.59 -6.94
C GLN A 170 15.99 1.37 -5.64
N PHE A 171 15.33 0.95 -4.57
CA PHE A 171 15.92 0.79 -3.24
C PHE A 171 15.93 -0.67 -2.81
N GLY A 172 16.88 -1.05 -1.95
CA GLY A 172 16.99 -2.41 -1.44
C GLY A 172 15.96 -2.71 -0.35
N ARG A 173 16.33 -2.43 0.90
CA ARG A 173 15.51 -2.74 2.08
C ARG A 173 14.76 -1.50 2.58
N CYS A 174 13.45 -1.63 2.70
CA CYS A 174 12.59 -0.54 3.16
C CYS A 174 11.79 -0.93 4.40
N ALA A 175 11.64 0.00 5.34
CA ALA A 175 10.76 -0.17 6.49
C ALA A 175 9.53 0.74 6.36
N VAL A 176 8.34 0.17 6.56
CA VAL A 176 7.09 0.94 6.68
C VAL A 176 6.65 0.95 8.13
N ILE A 177 6.56 2.15 8.70
CA ILE A 177 6.25 2.36 10.12
C ILE A 177 4.82 2.84 10.26
N GLY A 178 3.98 1.92 10.74
CA GLY A 178 2.60 2.16 11.14
C GLY A 178 2.52 2.97 12.44
N ASN A 179 1.31 3.07 12.97
CA ASN A 179 1.02 3.96 14.09
C ASN A 179 0.61 3.25 15.37
N SER A 180 0.59 1.91 15.40
CA SER A 180 0.15 1.15 16.58
C SER A 180 0.99 1.46 17.82
N GLY A 181 0.34 1.52 18.98
CA GLY A 181 1.00 1.58 20.29
C GLY A 181 1.93 0.40 20.58
N ASP A 182 1.80 -0.69 19.84
CA ASP A 182 2.67 -1.87 19.97
C ASP A 182 4.14 -1.60 19.66
N LEU A 183 4.43 -0.55 18.91
CA LEU A 183 5.79 -0.09 18.71
C LEU A 183 6.50 0.24 20.03
N LEU A 184 5.76 0.58 21.10
CA LEU A 184 6.36 0.87 22.41
C LEU A 184 6.75 -0.38 23.22
N LYS A 185 6.39 -1.58 22.76
CA LYS A 185 6.71 -2.83 23.45
C LYS A 185 8.13 -3.31 23.15
N THR A 186 8.68 -2.93 22.00
CA THR A 186 9.99 -3.39 21.53
C THR A 186 10.80 -2.22 20.99
N ARG A 187 12.08 -2.15 21.34
CA ARG A 187 12.97 -1.06 20.95
C ARG A 187 13.53 -1.25 19.53
N PHE A 188 12.68 -1.15 18.51
CA PHE A 188 13.07 -1.33 17.10
C PHE A 188 13.90 -0.17 16.51
N GLY A 189 14.14 0.91 17.27
CA GLY A 189 14.62 2.15 16.67
C GLY A 189 15.96 2.04 15.94
N LYS A 190 16.90 1.26 16.49
CA LYS A 190 18.21 1.02 15.83
C LYS A 190 18.10 0.19 14.56
N GLU A 191 17.19 -0.79 14.57
CA GLU A 191 16.95 -1.67 13.43
C GLU A 191 16.30 -0.88 12.28
N ILE A 192 15.24 -0.12 12.59
CA ILE A 192 14.54 0.76 11.64
C ILE A 192 15.51 1.76 10.99
N ASP A 193 16.44 2.33 11.76
CA ASP A 193 17.41 3.29 11.23
C ASP A 193 18.45 2.65 10.27
N GLY A 194 18.56 1.32 10.27
CA GLY A 194 19.44 0.55 9.38
C GLY A 194 18.90 0.30 7.98
N TYR A 195 17.62 0.54 7.71
CA TYR A 195 17.01 0.36 6.39
C TYR A 195 17.46 1.43 5.40
N ASP A 196 17.48 1.15 4.11
CA ASP A 196 17.81 2.14 3.07
C ASP A 196 16.80 3.29 3.07
N VAL A 197 15.52 2.93 3.20
CA VAL A 197 14.38 3.84 3.17
C VAL A 197 13.47 3.56 4.36
N VAL A 198 13.01 4.63 5.02
CA VAL A 198 12.00 4.55 6.07
C VAL A 198 10.79 5.38 5.66
N ILE A 199 9.62 4.72 5.59
CA ILE A 199 8.34 5.32 5.20
C ILE A 199 7.46 5.43 6.44
N ARG A 200 7.07 6.66 6.79
CA ARG A 200 6.19 6.95 7.93
C ARG A 200 4.82 7.38 7.45
N GLU A 201 3.87 7.48 8.38
CA GLU A 201 2.49 7.79 8.04
C GLU A 201 1.90 8.94 8.85
N ASN A 202 1.23 9.86 8.17
CA ASN A 202 0.40 10.90 8.79
C ASN A 202 1.21 11.73 9.82
N GLY A 203 0.54 12.25 10.86
CA GLY A 203 1.16 13.06 11.92
C GLY A 203 1.91 12.27 13.00
N ALA A 204 2.57 11.16 12.65
CA ALA A 204 3.28 10.32 13.60
C ALA A 204 4.64 10.93 13.99
N PRO A 205 4.85 11.31 15.28
CA PRO A 205 6.08 11.95 15.73
C PRO A 205 7.22 10.95 15.88
N ILE A 206 8.44 11.46 15.73
CA ILE A 206 9.69 10.72 15.96
C ILE A 206 10.27 11.08 17.34
N GLN A 207 10.23 12.38 17.67
CA GLN A 207 10.76 12.91 18.93
C GLN A 207 10.12 12.20 20.13
N ASN A 208 10.93 11.89 21.15
CA ASN A 208 10.58 11.12 22.35
C ASN A 208 10.31 9.62 22.14
N TYR A 209 10.28 9.13 20.89
CA TYR A 209 10.02 7.72 20.57
C TYR A 209 11.18 7.06 19.82
N THR A 210 12.34 7.72 19.70
CA THR A 210 13.45 7.29 18.83
C THR A 210 13.98 5.90 19.16
N ASP A 211 13.96 5.49 20.42
CA ASP A 211 14.36 4.14 20.84
C ASP A 211 13.46 3.04 20.26
N TYR A 212 12.21 3.39 19.94
CA TYR A 212 11.17 2.46 19.49
C TYR A 212 10.94 2.55 17.99
N VAL A 213 10.91 3.76 17.43
CA VAL A 213 10.52 4.00 16.04
C VAL A 213 11.64 4.53 15.15
N GLY A 214 12.86 4.70 15.69
CA GLY A 214 14.02 5.21 14.97
C GLY A 214 13.97 6.71 14.73
N LYS A 215 15.04 7.27 14.16
CA LYS A 215 15.16 8.68 13.76
C LYS A 215 15.03 8.91 12.26
N LYS A 216 15.33 7.91 11.44
CA LYS A 216 15.36 8.03 9.98
C LYS A 216 13.95 8.23 9.42
N SER A 217 13.80 9.17 8.50
CA SER A 217 12.56 9.37 7.73
C SER A 217 12.94 9.76 6.31
N THR A 218 12.57 8.94 5.33
CA THR A 218 12.83 9.22 3.91
C THR A 218 11.55 9.70 3.24
N PHE A 219 10.42 9.05 3.53
CA PHE A 219 9.12 9.39 2.99
C PHE A 219 8.07 9.43 4.08
N ARG A 220 7.03 10.24 3.85
CA ARG A 220 5.84 10.25 4.69
C ARG A 220 4.57 10.27 3.86
N LEU A 221 3.73 9.25 4.05
CA LEU A 221 2.44 9.17 3.38
C LEU A 221 1.36 9.88 4.20
N LEU A 222 0.61 10.78 3.57
CA LEU A 222 -0.34 11.67 4.23
C LEU A 222 -1.77 11.39 3.78
N ASN A 223 -2.65 11.14 4.75
CA ASN A 223 -4.09 11.26 4.55
C ASN A 223 -4.54 12.73 4.40
N ARG A 224 -5.81 12.94 4.05
CA ARG A 224 -6.40 14.27 3.87
C ARG A 224 -6.27 15.17 5.10
N GLY A 225 -6.42 14.62 6.30
CA GLY A 225 -6.33 15.39 7.55
C GLY A 225 -4.93 15.93 7.78
N SER A 226 -3.93 15.06 7.64
CA SER A 226 -2.51 15.40 7.84
C SER A 226 -1.99 16.31 6.73
N ALA A 227 -2.41 16.08 5.49
CA ALA A 227 -2.05 16.92 4.35
C ALA A 227 -2.53 18.38 4.52
N LYS A 228 -3.65 18.61 5.21
CA LYS A 228 -4.14 19.96 5.54
C LYS A 228 -3.36 20.66 6.67
N ALA A 229 -2.51 19.94 7.39
CA ALA A 229 -1.65 20.46 8.46
C ALA A 229 -0.18 20.23 8.10
N LEU A 230 0.18 20.55 6.85
CA LEU A 230 1.49 20.25 6.28
C LEU A 230 2.62 20.97 7.04
N ASP A 231 2.35 22.19 7.48
CA ASP A 231 3.20 23.01 8.35
C ASP A 231 3.61 22.27 9.63
N LYS A 232 2.70 21.53 10.24
CA LYS A 232 2.97 20.72 11.45
C LYS A 232 3.65 19.41 11.12
N VAL A 233 3.30 18.80 9.98
CA VAL A 233 3.89 17.52 9.55
C VAL A 233 5.37 17.68 9.27
N VAL A 234 5.78 18.76 8.59
CA VAL A 234 7.20 18.98 8.24
C VAL A 234 8.08 19.20 9.47
N GLU A 235 7.49 19.54 10.62
CA GLU A 235 8.18 19.70 11.91
C GLU A 235 8.45 18.37 12.62
N LEU A 236 7.81 17.28 12.18
CA LEU A 236 7.98 15.95 12.79
C LEU A 236 9.33 15.31 12.43
N ASP A 237 9.93 15.74 11.32
CA ASP A 237 11.28 15.40 10.89
C ASP A 237 12.22 16.59 11.13
N GLU A 238 13.13 16.45 12.08
CA GLU A 238 14.10 17.50 12.43
C GLU A 238 14.96 17.93 11.23
N THR A 239 15.18 17.03 10.26
CA THR A 239 15.97 17.33 9.06
C THR A 239 15.19 18.13 8.03
N ARG A 240 13.85 18.10 8.08
CA ARG A 240 12.93 18.68 7.10
C ARG A 240 13.25 18.28 5.66
N LYS A 241 13.66 17.03 5.46
CA LYS A 241 14.08 16.49 4.15
C LYS A 241 13.21 15.33 3.67
N GLU A 242 12.36 14.77 4.52
CA GLU A 242 11.46 13.71 4.08
C GLU A 242 10.56 14.15 2.92
N VAL A 243 10.29 13.23 2.00
CA VAL A 243 9.41 13.46 0.86
C VAL A 243 7.97 13.15 1.27
N LEU A 244 7.05 14.08 1.00
CA LEU A 244 5.67 14.01 1.45
C LEU A 244 4.77 13.51 0.31
N ILE A 245 4.14 12.36 0.52
CA ILE A 245 3.28 11.74 -0.49
C ILE A 245 1.84 11.87 -0.04
N VAL A 246 1.02 12.56 -0.82
CA VAL A 246 -0.38 12.83 -0.52
C VAL A 246 -1.26 11.85 -1.28
N LYS A 247 -1.95 10.97 -0.57
CA LYS A 247 -2.79 9.93 -1.18
C LYS A 247 -4.16 10.41 -1.69
N THR A 248 -4.44 11.71 -1.58
CA THR A 248 -5.76 12.30 -1.83
C THR A 248 -5.68 13.44 -2.85
N THR A 249 -6.68 14.31 -2.88
CA THR A 249 -6.73 15.49 -3.74
C THR A 249 -5.90 16.64 -3.17
N ILE A 250 -5.37 17.47 -4.07
CA ILE A 250 -4.76 18.74 -3.67
C ILE A 250 -5.85 19.72 -3.23
N HIS A 251 -5.58 20.43 -2.14
CA HIS A 251 -6.46 21.47 -1.60
C HIS A 251 -5.79 22.84 -1.72
N ASP A 252 -6.57 23.90 -1.91
CA ASP A 252 -6.03 25.27 -2.01
C ASP A 252 -5.19 25.66 -0.78
N ILE A 253 -5.59 25.20 0.41
CA ILE A 253 -4.81 25.43 1.65
C ILE A 253 -3.42 24.80 1.56
N MET A 254 -3.29 23.64 0.90
CA MET A 254 -2.00 22.97 0.73
C MET A 254 -1.12 23.73 -0.26
N SER A 255 -1.68 24.14 -1.40
CA SER A 255 -0.97 24.97 -2.37
C SER A 255 -0.46 26.26 -1.72
N LYS A 256 -1.33 26.91 -0.94
CA LYS A 256 -0.99 28.11 -0.16
C LYS A 256 0.13 27.83 0.84
N MET A 257 0.06 26.74 1.62
CA MET A 257 1.13 26.37 2.55
C MET A 257 2.46 26.12 1.83
N ILE A 258 2.45 25.37 0.72
CA ILE A 258 3.67 25.08 -0.05
C ILE A 258 4.32 26.36 -0.61
N GLN A 259 3.52 27.36 -0.97
CA GLN A 259 4.00 28.62 -1.54
C GLN A 259 4.43 29.65 -0.50
N GLU A 260 3.64 29.80 0.58
CA GLU A 260 3.79 30.90 1.54
C GLU A 260 4.57 30.51 2.79
N ILE A 261 4.59 29.22 3.15
CA ILE A 261 5.37 28.68 4.26
C ILE A 261 6.67 28.12 3.65
N PRO A 262 7.85 28.31 4.27
CA PRO A 262 9.13 27.80 3.75
C PRO A 262 9.27 26.26 3.89
N ILE A 263 8.32 25.52 3.34
CA ILE A 263 8.31 24.06 3.25
C ILE A 263 9.22 23.70 2.06
N LYS A 264 10.40 23.15 2.37
CA LYS A 264 11.38 22.73 1.35
C LYS A 264 11.23 21.26 0.96
N ASN A 265 10.40 20.51 1.68
CA ASN A 265 10.11 19.11 1.42
C ASN A 265 9.46 18.95 0.03
N PRO A 266 9.93 18.01 -0.81
CA PRO A 266 9.18 17.63 -2.00
C PRO A 266 7.81 17.08 -1.62
N VAL A 267 6.77 17.51 -2.33
CA VAL A 267 5.39 17.04 -2.12
C VAL A 267 4.89 16.41 -3.41
N TYR A 268 4.38 15.20 -3.34
CA TYR A 268 3.87 14.47 -4.51
C TYR A 268 2.46 13.92 -4.28
N LEU A 269 1.66 13.86 -5.34
CA LEU A 269 0.38 13.14 -5.31
C LEU A 269 0.60 11.65 -5.60
N MET A 270 -0.02 10.78 -4.81
CA MET A 270 -0.05 9.35 -5.11
C MET A 270 -1.05 9.06 -6.24
N LEU A 271 -0.63 8.31 -7.25
CA LEU A 271 -1.50 7.74 -8.28
C LEU A 271 -2.41 6.67 -7.65
N GLY A 272 -1.78 5.67 -7.04
CA GLY A 272 -2.47 4.59 -6.33
C GLY A 272 -3.08 3.52 -7.24
N ALA A 273 -2.92 2.25 -6.90
CA ALA A 273 -3.62 1.12 -7.49
C ALA A 273 -5.01 0.95 -6.86
N ALA A 274 -5.97 0.48 -7.64
CA ALA A 274 -7.31 0.18 -7.14
C ALA A 274 -7.34 -1.23 -6.54
N PHE A 275 -7.11 -1.32 -5.23
CA PHE A 275 -7.32 -2.54 -4.45
C PHE A 275 -8.69 -2.47 -3.76
N GLY A 276 -9.78 -2.83 -4.44
CA GLY A 276 -11.12 -3.01 -3.85
C GLY A 276 -11.59 -2.03 -2.75
N SER A 277 -12.50 -2.50 -1.89
CA SER A 277 -13.03 -1.73 -0.74
C SER A 277 -12.19 -1.88 0.53
N ALA A 278 -11.54 -3.04 0.69
CA ALA A 278 -10.73 -3.43 1.85
C ALA A 278 -9.47 -2.56 2.06
N ALA A 279 -8.99 -1.95 1.00
CA ALA A 279 -7.60 -1.53 0.87
C ALA A 279 -7.44 -0.01 0.70
N LYS A 280 -8.13 0.76 1.57
CA LYS A 280 -8.18 2.24 1.56
C LYS A 280 -7.35 2.92 2.65
N GLY A 281 -6.79 2.15 3.58
CA GLY A 281 -5.95 2.64 4.70
C GLY A 281 -4.74 3.45 4.20
N THR A 282 -4.21 4.34 5.03
CA THR A 282 -2.89 4.95 4.70
C THR A 282 -1.82 3.87 4.75
N GLY A 283 -1.91 2.93 5.70
CA GLY A 283 -0.90 1.88 5.88
C GLY A 283 -0.70 1.05 4.64
N LEU A 284 -1.78 0.54 4.08
CA LEU A 284 -1.68 -0.21 2.84
C LEU A 284 -1.20 0.61 1.65
N LYS A 285 -1.55 1.90 1.58
CA LYS A 285 -1.02 2.78 0.54
C LYS A 285 0.47 3.07 0.73
N ALA A 286 0.97 3.03 1.97
CA ALA A 286 2.39 3.13 2.25
C ALA A 286 3.11 1.84 1.82
N LEU A 287 2.52 0.67 2.04
CA LEU A 287 3.01 -0.60 1.50
C LEU A 287 2.99 -0.64 -0.02
N GLU A 288 1.93 -0.12 -0.65
CA GLU A 288 1.86 0.00 -2.11
C GLU A 288 3.00 0.86 -2.66
N PHE A 289 3.24 2.01 -2.04
CA PHE A 289 4.36 2.85 -2.42
C PHE A 289 5.71 2.15 -2.18
N ALA A 290 5.89 1.51 -1.02
CA ALA A 290 7.11 0.81 -0.67
C ALA A 290 7.43 -0.33 -1.65
N LEU A 291 6.47 -1.22 -1.89
CA LEU A 291 6.64 -2.38 -2.79
C LEU A 291 6.87 -1.95 -4.25
N SER A 292 6.41 -0.76 -4.64
CA SER A 292 6.71 -0.18 -5.95
C SER A 292 8.18 0.21 -6.07
N ILE A 293 8.80 0.81 -5.05
CA ILE A 293 10.16 1.36 -5.14
C ILE A 293 11.25 0.51 -4.47
N CYS A 294 10.89 -0.57 -3.76
CA CYS A 294 11.82 -1.37 -2.94
C CYS A 294 11.88 -2.84 -3.37
N ASP A 295 13.04 -3.47 -3.18
CA ASP A 295 13.21 -4.91 -3.36
C ASP A 295 12.51 -5.71 -2.25
N SER A 296 12.62 -5.23 -1.00
CA SER A 296 12.01 -5.84 0.18
C SER A 296 11.43 -4.80 1.14
N VAL A 297 10.36 -5.17 1.84
CA VAL A 297 9.62 -4.28 2.72
C VAL A 297 9.30 -4.98 4.05
N ASP A 298 9.73 -4.37 5.15
CA ASP A 298 9.41 -4.84 6.49
C ASP A 298 8.42 -3.86 7.14
N MET A 299 7.38 -4.37 7.78
CA MET A 299 6.34 -3.53 8.39
C MET A 299 6.38 -3.58 9.92
N TYR A 300 6.25 -2.40 10.54
CA TYR A 300 6.26 -2.25 11.99
C TYR A 300 5.02 -1.49 12.47
N GLY A 301 4.37 -1.94 13.54
CA GLY A 301 3.26 -1.19 14.14
C GLY A 301 1.96 -1.22 13.33
N PHE A 302 1.71 -2.32 12.61
CA PHE A 302 0.49 -2.60 11.84
C PHE A 302 -0.51 -3.52 12.58
N THR A 303 -0.20 -3.87 13.83
CA THR A 303 -0.94 -4.86 14.62
C THR A 303 -2.40 -4.48 14.87
N VAL A 304 -3.24 -5.51 14.83
CA VAL A 304 -4.69 -5.50 15.11
C VAL A 304 -5.01 -6.82 15.83
N ASP A 305 -4.36 -7.04 16.97
CA ASP A 305 -4.55 -8.26 17.76
C ASP A 305 -5.99 -8.31 18.33
N PRO A 306 -6.70 -9.46 18.20
CA PRO A 306 -8.08 -9.64 18.65
C PRO A 306 -8.27 -9.49 20.17
N GLY A 307 -7.20 -9.63 20.96
CA GLY A 307 -7.21 -9.39 22.41
C GLY A 307 -7.38 -7.92 22.81
N TYR A 308 -7.23 -6.97 21.87
CA TYR A 308 -7.22 -5.55 22.18
C TYR A 308 -8.59 -5.02 22.56
N LYS A 309 -8.69 -4.44 23.76
CA LYS A 309 -9.89 -3.71 24.20
C LYS A 309 -9.99 -2.33 23.55
N GLU A 310 -8.86 -1.71 23.20
CA GLU A 310 -8.82 -0.36 22.62
C GLU A 310 -7.63 -0.19 21.66
N TRP A 311 -7.79 0.61 20.60
CA TRP A 311 -6.72 0.91 19.65
C TRP A 311 -5.95 2.15 20.09
N THR A 312 -4.65 1.98 20.29
CA THR A 312 -3.75 3.06 20.71
C THR A 312 -2.80 3.42 19.57
N ARG A 313 -2.48 4.70 19.48
CA ARG A 313 -1.28 5.11 18.76
C ARG A 313 -0.16 5.23 19.74
N TYR A 314 1.07 4.97 19.32
CA TYR A 314 2.24 5.10 20.20
C TYR A 314 2.44 6.53 20.74
N PHE A 315 1.76 7.52 20.18
CA PHE A 315 1.89 8.94 20.51
C PHE A 315 0.58 9.61 20.94
N SER A 316 -0.50 8.85 21.18
CA SER A 316 -1.76 9.42 21.67
C SER A 316 -2.43 8.52 22.69
N GLU A 317 -3.25 9.13 23.55
CA GLU A 317 -4.16 8.39 24.40
C GLU A 317 -5.03 7.42 23.59
N SER A 318 -5.46 6.37 24.28
CA SER A 318 -6.34 5.36 23.73
C SER A 318 -7.62 5.96 23.21
N ARG A 319 -8.01 5.57 21.99
CA ARG A 319 -9.29 5.96 21.41
C ARG A 319 -10.12 4.71 21.21
N LYS A 320 -11.40 4.76 21.62
CA LYS A 320 -12.39 3.78 21.15
C LYS A 320 -12.45 3.89 19.63
N GLY A 321 -11.91 2.89 18.94
CA GLY A 321 -11.66 2.93 17.51
C GLY A 321 -11.97 1.60 16.84
N HIS A 322 -12.15 1.65 15.52
CA HIS A 322 -12.28 0.47 14.68
C HIS A 322 -11.00 -0.37 14.75
N THR A 323 -11.13 -1.65 15.07
CA THR A 323 -10.06 -2.64 14.89
C THR A 323 -10.37 -3.39 13.60
N PRO A 324 -9.82 -2.99 12.44
CA PRO A 324 -10.23 -3.56 11.16
C PRO A 324 -9.68 -4.98 11.02
N LEU A 325 -10.50 -5.98 11.36
CA LEU A 325 -10.19 -7.39 11.19
C LEU A 325 -9.91 -7.71 9.71
N HIS A 326 -10.62 -7.05 8.79
CA HIS A 326 -10.34 -7.19 7.36
C HIS A 326 -8.90 -6.76 7.02
N GLY A 327 -8.43 -5.64 7.58
CA GLY A 327 -7.07 -5.15 7.37
C GLY A 327 -6.01 -6.15 7.85
N ARG A 328 -6.25 -6.79 9.00
CA ARG A 328 -5.38 -7.87 9.51
C ARG A 328 -5.26 -9.01 8.52
N ALA A 329 -6.40 -9.53 8.09
CA ALA A 329 -6.46 -10.68 7.20
C ALA A 329 -5.77 -10.36 5.87
N TYR A 330 -5.91 -9.12 5.40
CA TYR A 330 -5.25 -8.65 4.19
C TYR A 330 -3.72 -8.56 4.35
N TYR A 331 -3.18 -8.05 5.48
CA TYR A 331 -1.74 -7.99 5.68
C TYR A 331 -1.10 -9.38 5.78
N HIS A 332 -1.72 -10.31 6.52
CA HIS A 332 -1.24 -11.71 6.55
C HIS A 332 -1.40 -12.41 5.20
N MET A 333 -2.44 -12.08 4.42
CA MET A 333 -2.53 -12.58 3.05
C MET A 333 -1.32 -12.13 2.22
N MET A 334 -0.94 -10.85 2.29
CA MET A 334 0.23 -10.35 1.55
C MET A 334 1.55 -10.98 2.01
N GLU A 335 1.73 -11.13 3.33
CA GLU A 335 2.88 -11.80 3.93
C GLU A 335 3.01 -13.23 3.43
N CYS A 336 1.92 -14.01 3.51
CA CYS A 336 1.90 -15.41 3.12
C CYS A 336 1.90 -15.67 1.62
N LEU A 337 1.61 -14.65 0.81
CA LEU A 337 1.86 -14.69 -0.63
C LEU A 337 3.35 -14.47 -0.98
N GLY A 338 4.19 -14.10 -0.01
CA GLY A 338 5.61 -13.88 -0.24
C GLY A 338 5.89 -12.65 -1.11
N VAL A 339 5.02 -11.63 -1.05
CA VAL A 339 5.17 -10.36 -1.79
C VAL A 339 6.27 -9.52 -1.14
N SER A 340 7.50 -10.05 -1.02
CA SER A 340 8.67 -9.44 -0.39
C SER A 340 8.34 -8.61 0.86
N LEU A 341 7.44 -9.14 1.70
CA LEU A 341 6.84 -8.45 2.84
C LEU A 341 6.99 -9.30 4.09
N GLU A 342 7.59 -8.72 5.12
CA GLU A 342 7.66 -9.34 6.46
C GLU A 342 6.86 -8.50 7.46
N VAL A 343 5.98 -9.16 8.22
CA VAL A 343 5.20 -8.54 9.30
C VAL A 343 5.96 -8.73 10.61
N LEU A 344 6.28 -7.62 11.29
CA LEU A 344 6.96 -7.68 12.58
C LEU A 344 6.02 -7.19 13.69
N SER A 345 5.47 -8.14 14.43
CA SER A 345 4.66 -7.91 15.63
C SER A 345 5.39 -8.35 16.91
N PRO A 346 5.13 -7.69 18.07
CA PRO A 346 5.67 -8.15 19.35
C PRO A 346 5.27 -9.58 19.72
N SER A 347 4.12 -10.08 19.23
CA SER A 347 3.66 -11.46 19.41
C SER A 347 4.50 -12.49 18.63
N GLU A 348 4.96 -12.17 17.41
CA GLU A 348 5.86 -13.04 16.65
C GLU A 348 7.24 -13.14 17.30
N LEU A 349 7.74 -12.04 17.88
CA LEU A 349 8.97 -12.04 18.68
C LEU A 349 8.85 -12.91 19.94
N GLN A 350 7.69 -12.93 20.58
CA GLN A 350 7.46 -13.79 21.73
C GLN A 350 7.42 -15.27 21.33
N SER A 351 6.84 -15.59 20.17
CA SER A 351 6.86 -16.94 19.59
C SER A 351 8.26 -17.38 19.13
N SER A 352 9.07 -16.50 18.53
CA SER A 352 10.45 -16.80 18.12
C SER A 352 11.40 -16.95 19.32
N LEU A 353 11.19 -16.17 20.39
CA LEU A 353 11.87 -16.33 21.68
C LEU A 353 11.48 -17.63 22.40
N ILE A 354 10.24 -18.10 22.24
CA ILE A 354 9.76 -19.38 22.81
C ILE A 354 10.24 -20.58 21.98
N LEU A 355 10.43 -20.41 20.66
CA LEU A 355 10.88 -21.47 19.74
C LEU A 355 12.40 -21.54 19.54
N GLY A 356 13.18 -20.64 20.14
CA GLY A 356 14.66 -20.69 20.08
C GLY A 356 15.24 -20.41 18.69
N TRP A 357 14.59 -19.60 17.87
CA TRP A 357 15.14 -19.19 16.58
C TRP A 357 16.04 -17.96 16.77
N GLU A 358 17.35 -18.20 16.89
CA GLU A 358 18.35 -17.15 16.64
C GLU A 358 18.20 -16.69 15.18
N ILE A 359 17.83 -15.43 14.99
CA ILE A 359 17.89 -14.77 13.68
C ILE A 359 19.37 -14.70 13.30
N ASN A 360 19.85 -15.68 12.55
CA ASN A 360 21.19 -15.69 11.98
C ASN A 360 21.29 -14.59 10.91
N SER A 361 21.76 -13.42 11.32
CA SER A 361 22.30 -12.41 10.41
C SER A 361 23.67 -12.88 9.88
N ALA A 362 23.69 -13.78 8.89
CA ALA A 362 24.84 -14.01 8.00
C ALA A 362 24.51 -15.07 6.94
N SER A 363 24.31 -14.65 5.68
CA SER A 363 25.00 -15.21 4.50
C SER A 363 24.34 -14.76 3.17
N LEU A 364 25.12 -14.01 2.39
CA LEU A 364 25.06 -13.69 0.95
C LEU A 364 24.07 -12.63 0.46
#